data_AF-A0A950BQ57-F1
#
_entry.id   AF-A0A950BQ57-F1
#
_cell.length_a   1.000
_cell.length_b   1.000
_cell.length_c   1.000
_cell.angle_alpha   90.00
_cell.angle_beta   90.00
_cell.angle_gamma   90.00
#
_symmetry.space_group_name_H-M   'P 1'
#
loop_
_entity.id
_entity.type
_entity.pdbx_description
1 polymer ?
#
loop_
_entity_poly.entity_id
_entity_poly.type
_entity_poly.pdbx_seq_one_letter_code
_entity_poly.pdbx_strand_id
1 'polypeptide(L)'
;MSARFLLGIFDSVYVIALTAWVGSILFFSFGVAPIIFTVLGSENGAKFVRALFPTYYAWGATAGAIALPAFVAVPLCYPEYRGGVVAIQSMAILAGTLIMLYGGNSLTPAINAARDAGAEGQERFKKLHRRSVCLNALVLVIGVGLLIAFANRPAPRTSGIKEWSSSAGSPAPGTGVWQSPG
;
A
#
# COMPACT_ATOMS: atom_id res chain seq x y z
N MET A 1 -9.64 4.43 -23.07
CA MET A 1 -10.25 3.82 -21.85
C MET A 1 -10.65 5.00 -20.99
N SER A 2 -11.92 5.15 -20.64
CA SER A 2 -12.35 6.38 -19.93
C SER A 2 -11.59 6.58 -18.61
N ALA A 3 -11.32 7.84 -18.25
CA ALA A 3 -10.64 8.18 -17.00
C ALA A 3 -11.37 7.59 -15.76
N ARG A 4 -12.70 7.49 -15.81
CA ARG A 4 -13.51 6.90 -14.73
C ARG A 4 -13.24 5.41 -14.54
N PHE A 5 -13.05 4.67 -15.64
CA PHE A 5 -12.72 3.25 -15.57
C PHE A 5 -11.33 3.01 -14.97
N LEU A 6 -10.33 3.80 -15.40
CA LEU A 6 -8.98 3.74 -14.85
C LEU A 6 -8.95 4.09 -13.35
N LEU A 7 -9.70 5.12 -12.94
CA LEU A 7 -9.85 5.46 -11.53
C LEU A 7 -10.41 4.29 -10.72
N GLY A 8 -11.46 3.63 -11.21
CA GLY A 8 -12.04 2.46 -10.56
C GLY A 8 -11.04 1.31 -10.40
N ILE A 9 -10.19 1.06 -11.40
CA ILE A 9 -9.12 0.07 -11.32
C ILE A 9 -8.11 0.45 -10.24
N PHE A 10 -7.56 1.67 -10.29
CA PHE A 10 -6.53 2.11 -9.35
C PHE A 10 -7.03 2.11 -7.92
N ASP A 11 -8.25 2.61 -7.69
CA ASP A 11 -8.90 2.60 -6.40
C ASP A 11 -9.11 1.17 -5.88
N SER A 12 -9.56 0.25 -6.74
CA SER A 12 -9.76 -1.16 -6.35
C SER A 12 -8.45 -1.82 -5.97
N VAL A 13 -7.40 -1.66 -6.79
CA VAL A 13 -6.06 -2.20 -6.52
C VAL A 13 -5.50 -1.64 -5.21
N TYR A 14 -5.64 -0.33 -5.00
CA TYR A 14 -5.22 0.34 -3.77
C TYR A 14 -5.93 -0.22 -2.53
N VAL A 15 -7.27 -0.32 -2.56
CA VAL A 15 -8.06 -0.83 -1.43
C VAL A 15 -7.75 -2.29 -1.15
N ILE A 16 -7.66 -3.14 -2.18
CA ILE A 16 -7.31 -4.56 -2.01
C ILE A 16 -5.93 -4.69 -1.36
N ALA A 17 -4.93 -3.94 -1.84
CA ALA A 17 -3.59 -3.98 -1.28
C ALA A 17 -3.55 -3.50 0.18
N LEU A 18 -4.19 -2.37 0.51
CA LEU A 18 -4.20 -1.86 1.89
C LEU A 18 -5.00 -2.74 2.84
N THR A 19 -6.16 -3.27 2.42
CA THR A 19 -6.95 -4.17 3.26
C THR A 19 -6.23 -5.50 3.49
N ALA A 20 -5.55 -6.03 2.49
CA ALA A 20 -4.67 -7.20 2.65
C ALA A 20 -3.52 -6.93 3.63
N TRP A 21 -2.93 -5.73 3.59
CA TRP A 21 -1.88 -5.34 4.52
C TRP A 21 -2.41 -5.21 5.95
N VAL A 22 -3.43 -4.38 6.17
CA VAL A 22 -4.05 -4.14 7.48
C VAL A 22 -4.61 -5.44 8.06
N GLY A 23 -5.33 -6.21 7.25
CA GLY A 23 -5.90 -7.50 7.63
C GLY A 23 -4.82 -8.50 8.04
N SER A 24 -3.69 -8.55 7.34
CA SER A 24 -2.57 -9.41 7.74
C SER A 24 -2.01 -9.05 9.11
N ILE A 25 -1.88 -7.75 9.43
CA ILE A 25 -1.39 -7.29 10.72
C ILE A 25 -2.38 -7.65 11.83
N LEU A 26 -3.67 -7.36 11.63
CA LEU A 26 -4.73 -7.65 12.60
C LEU A 26 -4.86 -9.15 12.86
N PHE A 27 -4.98 -9.95 11.81
CA PHE A 27 -5.12 -11.40 11.92
C PHE A 27 -3.89 -12.02 12.56
N PHE A 28 -2.69 -11.57 12.19
CA PHE A 28 -1.46 -12.06 12.80
C PHE A 28 -1.39 -11.72 14.30
N SER A 29 -1.67 -10.46 14.65
CA SER A 29 -1.46 -9.93 15.99
C SER A 29 -2.49 -10.43 17.00
N PHE A 30 -3.75 -10.57 16.59
CA PHE A 30 -4.86 -10.94 17.49
C PHE A 30 -5.31 -12.40 17.34
N GLY A 31 -5.04 -13.04 16.19
CA GLY A 31 -5.40 -14.43 15.94
C GLY A 31 -4.19 -15.35 15.99
N VAL A 32 -3.33 -15.25 14.98
CA VAL A 32 -2.27 -16.24 14.71
C VAL A 32 -1.25 -16.32 15.85
N ALA A 33 -0.65 -15.20 16.27
CA ALA A 33 0.40 -15.21 17.29
C ALA A 33 -0.10 -15.73 18.66
N PRO A 34 -1.23 -15.23 19.22
CA PRO A 34 -1.76 -15.77 20.48
C PRO A 34 -2.07 -17.27 20.42
N ILE A 35 -2.69 -17.74 19.34
CA ILE A 35 -3.03 -19.17 19.16
C ILE A 35 -1.77 -20.01 19.12
N ILE A 36 -0.75 -19.60 18.36
CA ILE A 36 0.52 -20.33 18.25
C ILE A 36 1.20 -20.46 19.62
N PHE A 37 1.32 -19.36 20.37
CA PHE A 37 1.97 -19.40 21.68
C PHE A 37 1.17 -20.17 22.71
N THR A 38 -0.16 -20.22 22.58
CA THR A 38 -1.03 -21.02 23.44
C THR A 38 -0.90 -22.52 23.14
N VAL A 39 -0.91 -22.90 21.86
CA VAL A 39 -0.93 -24.31 21.43
C VAL A 39 0.46 -24.95 21.47
N LEU A 40 1.49 -24.23 21.04
CA LEU A 40 2.85 -24.76 20.91
C LEU A 40 3.75 -24.43 22.11
N GLY A 41 3.30 -23.55 23.00
CA GLY A 41 4.13 -22.99 24.07
C GLY A 41 5.20 -22.01 23.55
N SER A 42 5.95 -21.42 24.49
CA SER A 42 6.92 -20.36 24.21
C SER A 42 8.02 -20.81 23.23
N GLU A 43 8.63 -21.97 23.46
CA GLU A 43 9.79 -22.42 22.67
C GLU A 43 9.42 -22.74 21.22
N ASN A 44 8.41 -23.59 21.00
CA ASN A 44 8.01 -23.99 19.66
C ASN A 44 7.26 -22.87 18.92
N GLY A 45 6.48 -22.04 19.64
CA GLY A 45 5.88 -20.84 19.07
C GLY A 45 6.93 -19.84 18.58
N ALA A 46 8.00 -19.65 19.35
CA ALA A 46 9.13 -18.79 18.99
C ALA A 46 9.92 -19.30 17.76
N LYS A 47 9.97 -20.62 17.55
CA LYS A 47 10.54 -21.24 16.34
C LYS A 47 9.64 -21.02 15.12
N PHE A 48 8.34 -21.25 15.27
CA PHE A 48 7.36 -21.06 14.20
C PHE A 48 7.33 -19.60 13.71
N VAL A 49 7.20 -18.64 14.65
CA VAL A 49 7.11 -17.22 14.31
C VAL A 49 8.40 -16.72 13.65
N ARG A 50 9.57 -17.25 14.04
CA ARG A 50 10.86 -16.95 13.39
C ARG A 50 10.86 -17.37 11.90
N ALA A 51 10.24 -18.50 11.57
CA ALA A 51 10.10 -18.96 10.19
C ALA A 51 9.02 -18.18 9.41
N LEU A 52 7.97 -17.73 10.09
CA LEU A 52 6.87 -16.96 9.48
C LEU A 52 7.24 -15.51 9.17
N PHE A 53 8.08 -14.87 10.00
CA PHE A 53 8.35 -13.43 9.90
C PHE A 53 8.89 -12.96 8.54
N PRO A 54 9.82 -13.64 7.86
CA PRO A 54 10.27 -13.23 6.53
C PRO A 54 9.10 -13.08 5.55
N THR A 55 8.19 -14.06 5.51
CA THR A 55 7.00 -14.02 4.66
C THR A 55 6.02 -12.93 5.09
N TYR A 56 5.82 -12.74 6.39
CA TYR A 56 4.96 -11.68 6.93
C TYR A 56 5.43 -10.27 6.52
N TYR A 57 6.73 -9.97 6.71
CA TYR A 57 7.28 -8.67 6.35
C TYR A 57 7.35 -8.47 4.83
N ALA A 58 7.65 -9.52 4.07
CA ALA A 58 7.60 -9.48 2.62
C ALA A 58 6.18 -9.18 2.11
N TRP A 59 5.16 -9.82 2.68
CA TRP A 59 3.76 -9.56 2.34
C TRP A 59 3.37 -8.10 2.55
N GLY A 60 3.72 -7.53 3.71
CA GLY A 60 3.47 -6.11 3.99
C GLY A 60 4.20 -5.17 3.03
N ALA A 61 5.47 -5.47 2.71
CA ALA A 61 6.24 -4.69 1.75
C ALA A 61 5.66 -4.78 0.33
N THR A 62 5.23 -5.97 -0.11
CA THR A 62 4.58 -6.17 -1.41
C THR A 62 3.26 -5.42 -1.49
N ALA A 63 2.44 -5.48 -0.44
CA ALA A 63 1.19 -4.73 -0.39
C ALA A 63 1.42 -3.22 -0.51
N GLY A 64 2.43 -2.69 0.18
CA GLY A 64 2.83 -1.28 0.05
C GLY A 64 3.36 -0.92 -1.35
N ALA A 65 4.18 -1.79 -1.94
CA ALA A 65 4.70 -1.63 -3.30
C ALA A 65 3.62 -1.66 -4.39
N ILE A 66 2.47 -2.31 -4.13
CA ILE A 66 1.29 -2.29 -5.01
C ILE A 66 0.41 -1.06 -4.73
N ALA A 67 0.17 -0.75 -3.45
CA ALA A 67 -0.71 0.34 -3.04
C ALA A 67 -0.18 1.72 -3.47
N LEU A 68 1.13 1.96 -3.33
CA LEU A 68 1.75 3.25 -3.64
C LEU A 68 1.56 3.68 -5.11
N PRO A 69 1.94 2.88 -6.13
CA PRO A 69 1.74 3.28 -7.52
C PRO A 69 0.26 3.38 -7.88
N ALA A 70 -0.60 2.51 -7.35
CA ALA A 70 -2.05 2.62 -7.55
C ALA A 70 -2.60 3.95 -7.01
N PHE A 71 -2.16 4.37 -5.83
CA PHE A 71 -2.56 5.64 -5.23
C PHE A 71 -2.04 6.86 -6.02
N VAL A 72 -0.76 6.84 -6.42
CA VAL A 72 -0.12 7.95 -7.15
C VAL A 72 -0.63 8.07 -8.58
N ALA A 73 -1.15 6.99 -9.18
CA ALA A 73 -1.75 7.02 -10.51
C ALA A 73 -3.06 7.83 -10.57
N VAL A 74 -3.79 7.96 -9.46
CA VAL A 74 -5.06 8.70 -9.41
C VAL A 74 -4.91 10.19 -9.78
N PRO A 75 -3.99 10.97 -9.18
CA PRO A 75 -3.68 12.34 -9.60
C PRO A 75 -3.17 12.51 -11.04
N LEU A 76 -2.72 11.42 -11.68
CA LEU A 76 -2.36 11.45 -13.10
C LEU A 76 -3.62 11.49 -13.98
N CYS A 77 -4.68 10.74 -13.63
CA CYS A 77 -5.95 10.75 -14.34
C CYS A 77 -6.84 11.95 -13.99
N TYR A 78 -6.75 12.43 -12.74
CA TYR A 78 -7.58 13.48 -12.17
C TYR A 78 -6.70 14.53 -11.47
N PRO A 79 -6.27 15.58 -12.18
CA PRO A 79 -5.37 16.60 -11.64
C PRO A 79 -5.91 17.33 -10.41
N GLU A 80 -7.22 17.35 -10.21
CA GLU A 80 -7.88 17.93 -9.02
C GLU A 80 -7.49 17.24 -7.71
N TYR A 81 -7.00 16.00 -7.74
CA TYR A 81 -6.47 15.32 -6.57
C TYR A 81 -5.03 15.72 -6.22
N ARG A 82 -4.35 16.51 -7.06
CA ARG A 82 -2.98 16.96 -6.77
C ARG A 82 -3.00 17.92 -5.58
N GLY A 83 -2.08 17.70 -4.64
CA GLY A 83 -1.92 18.58 -3.48
C GLY A 83 -1.13 17.93 -2.36
N GLY A 84 -0.91 18.69 -1.28
CA GLY A 84 -0.12 18.24 -0.12
C GLY A 84 -0.68 16.98 0.55
N VAL A 85 -2.00 16.81 0.55
CA VAL A 85 -2.67 15.63 1.14
C VAL A 85 -2.25 14.32 0.46
N VAL A 86 -2.14 14.31 -0.87
CA VAL A 86 -1.67 13.13 -1.62
C VAL A 86 -0.19 12.88 -1.35
N ALA A 87 0.63 13.92 -1.25
CA ALA A 87 2.04 13.76 -0.89
C ALA A 87 2.20 13.13 0.49
N ILE A 88 1.45 13.61 1.49
CA ILE A 88 1.45 13.06 2.86
C ILE A 88 1.03 11.59 2.87
N GLN A 89 -0.07 11.25 2.20
CA GLN A 89 -0.54 9.86 2.13
C GLN A 89 0.46 8.94 1.40
N SER A 90 1.06 9.42 0.31
CA SER A 90 2.10 8.68 -0.43
C SER A 90 3.33 8.43 0.45
N MET A 91 3.77 9.45 1.19
CA MET A 91 4.87 9.31 2.16
C MET A 91 4.51 8.35 3.30
N ALA A 92 3.26 8.33 3.77
CA ALA A 92 2.82 7.40 4.79
C ALA A 92 2.86 5.94 4.30
N ILE A 93 2.40 5.67 3.07
CA ILE A 93 2.49 4.34 2.43
C ILE A 93 3.96 3.93 2.29
N LEU A 94 4.80 4.84 1.78
CA LEU A 94 6.24 4.59 1.62
C LEU A 94 6.91 4.30 2.96
N ALA A 95 6.65 5.12 3.99
CA ALA A 95 7.20 4.93 5.33
C ALA A 95 6.78 3.57 5.92
N GLY A 96 5.51 3.20 5.80
CA GLY A 96 5.03 1.88 6.22
C GLY A 96 5.75 0.74 5.50
N THR A 97 6.00 0.90 4.20
CA THR A 97 6.66 -0.11 3.35
C THR A 97 8.12 -0.29 3.79
N LEU A 98 8.82 0.82 4.01
CA LEU A 98 10.20 0.83 4.51
C LEU A 98 10.30 0.25 5.92
N ILE A 99 9.31 0.51 6.79
CA ILE A 99 9.24 -0.13 8.11
C ILE A 99 9.11 -1.66 7.98
N MET A 100 8.31 -2.16 7.04
CA MET A 100 8.18 -3.60 6.80
C MET A 100 9.49 -4.21 6.30
N LEU A 101 10.16 -3.56 5.34
CA LEU A 101 11.47 -3.99 4.85
C LEU A 101 12.53 -3.99 5.96
N TYR A 102 12.57 -2.94 6.79
CA TYR A 102 13.45 -2.85 7.95
C TYR A 102 13.14 -3.95 8.99
N GLY A 103 11.85 -4.22 9.22
CA GLY A 103 11.35 -5.25 10.12
C GLY A 103 11.86 -6.64 9.74
N GLY A 104 11.74 -6.99 8.46
CA GLY A 104 12.20 -8.29 7.92
C GLY A 104 13.72 -8.40 7.84
N ASN A 105 14.39 -7.39 7.29
CA ASN A 105 15.81 -7.50 6.91
C ASN A 105 16.79 -7.15 8.03
N SER A 106 16.36 -6.40 9.05
CA SER A 106 17.27 -5.92 10.10
C SER A 106 16.75 -6.23 11.49
N LEU A 107 15.49 -5.90 11.78
CA LEU A 107 14.96 -6.00 13.13
C LEU A 107 14.74 -7.46 13.56
N THR A 108 14.16 -8.28 12.69
CA THR A 108 13.91 -9.71 12.97
C THR A 108 15.22 -10.49 13.19
N PRO A 109 16.24 -10.38 12.31
CA PRO A 109 17.56 -10.98 12.58
C PRO A 109 18.16 -10.53 13.91
N ALA A 110 18.08 -9.24 14.23
CA ALA A 110 18.62 -8.71 15.49
C ALA A 110 17.87 -9.22 16.72
N ILE A 111 16.53 -9.35 16.65
CA ILE A 111 15.71 -9.95 17.70
C ILE A 111 16.11 -11.41 17.93
N ASN A 112 16.24 -12.17 16.85
CA ASN A 112 16.62 -13.58 16.92
C ASN A 112 18.03 -13.76 17.50
N ALA A 113 19.00 -12.97 17.05
CA ALA A 113 20.37 -13.00 17.60
C ALA A 113 20.40 -12.65 19.09
N ALA A 114 19.62 -11.66 19.53
CA ALA A 114 19.52 -11.31 20.96
C ALA A 114 18.85 -12.43 21.78
N ARG A 115 17.89 -13.17 21.20
CA ARG A 115 17.27 -14.32 21.84
C ARG A 115 18.25 -15.51 21.95
N ASP A 116 18.99 -15.76 20.88
CA ASP A 116 19.94 -16.86 20.78
C ASP A 116 21.16 -16.67 21.72
N ALA A 117 21.43 -15.43 22.16
CA ALA A 117 22.45 -15.10 23.17
C ALA A 117 22.05 -15.43 24.62
N GLY A 118 20.89 -16.05 24.85
CA GLY A 118 20.50 -16.54 26.18
C GLY A 118 20.29 -15.43 27.20
N ALA A 119 20.84 -15.58 28.41
CA ALA A 119 20.62 -14.66 29.53
C ALA A 119 21.19 -13.25 29.27
N GLU A 120 22.36 -13.16 28.63
CA GLU A 120 23.04 -11.89 28.34
C GLU A 120 22.26 -11.04 27.31
N GLY A 121 21.53 -11.69 26.41
CA GLY A 121 20.75 -11.04 25.37
C GLY A 121 19.35 -10.59 25.78
N GLN A 122 18.87 -10.95 26.98
CA GLN A 122 17.47 -10.75 27.39
C GLN A 122 17.01 -9.29 27.35
N GLU A 123 17.84 -8.36 27.83
CA GLU A 123 17.49 -6.95 27.85
C GLU A 123 17.40 -6.39 26.42
N ARG A 124 18.36 -6.76 25.57
CA ARG A 124 18.39 -6.38 24.16
C ARG A 124 17.19 -6.97 23.41
N PHE A 125 16.85 -8.23 23.67
CA PHE A 125 15.66 -8.88 23.11
C PHE A 125 14.40 -8.10 23.47
N LYS A 126 14.18 -7.78 24.75
CA LYS A 126 13.00 -7.01 25.20
C LYS A 126 12.91 -5.65 24.52
N LYS A 127 14.02 -4.91 24.41
CA LYS A 127 14.07 -3.62 23.73
C LYS A 127 13.72 -3.73 22.25
N LEU A 128 14.33 -4.67 21.52
CA LEU A 128 14.10 -4.86 20.10
C LEU A 128 12.70 -5.41 19.80
N HIS A 129 12.20 -6.34 20.61
CA HIS A 129 10.85 -6.88 20.48
C HIS A 129 9.81 -5.79 20.72
N ARG A 130 9.95 -4.99 21.79
CA ARG A 130 9.06 -3.83 22.01
C ARG A 130 9.11 -2.86 20.83
N ARG A 131 10.30 -2.58 20.28
CA ARG A 131 10.43 -1.75 19.08
C ARG A 131 9.68 -2.32 17.88
N SER A 132 9.77 -3.63 17.63
CA SER A 132 9.06 -4.26 16.51
C SER A 132 7.54 -4.17 16.70
N VAL A 133 7.04 -4.42 17.91
CA VAL A 133 5.61 -4.30 18.22
C VAL A 133 5.14 -2.86 18.01
N CYS A 134 5.86 -1.86 18.51
CA CYS A 134 5.50 -0.45 18.31
C CYS A 134 5.51 -0.04 16.84
N LEU A 135 6.52 -0.47 16.07
CA LEU A 135 6.58 -0.19 14.63
C LEU A 135 5.44 -0.86 13.88
N ASN A 136 5.09 -2.10 14.22
CA ASN A 136 3.98 -2.80 13.60
C ASN A 136 2.63 -2.14 13.93
N ALA A 137 2.45 -1.68 15.17
CA ALA A 137 1.28 -0.91 15.58
C ALA A 137 1.20 0.45 14.85
N LEU A 138 2.33 1.13 14.66
CA LEU A 138 2.39 2.36 13.86
C LEU A 138 1.96 2.10 12.41
N VAL A 139 2.44 1.03 11.78
CA VAL A 139 2.03 0.66 10.41
C VAL A 139 0.54 0.34 10.36
N LEU A 140 -0.01 -0.34 11.37
CA LEU A 140 -1.45 -0.58 11.47
C LEU A 140 -2.25 0.73 11.51
N VAL A 141 -1.85 1.67 12.37
CA VAL A 141 -2.50 2.98 12.47
C VAL A 141 -2.42 3.75 11.16
N ILE A 142 -1.27 3.73 10.49
CA ILE A 142 -1.11 4.32 9.15
C ILE A 142 -2.08 3.68 8.16
N GLY A 143 -2.12 2.34 8.07
CA GLY A 143 -2.98 1.63 7.13
C GLY A 143 -4.47 1.89 7.37
N VAL A 144 -4.92 1.87 8.63
CA VAL A 144 -6.30 2.20 8.99
C VAL A 144 -6.61 3.68 8.66
N GLY A 145 -5.70 4.59 8.99
CA GLY A 145 -5.86 6.02 8.67
C GLY A 145 -5.99 6.27 7.17
N LEU A 146 -5.22 5.57 6.35
CA LEU A 146 -5.29 5.62 4.89
C LEU A 146 -6.63 5.07 4.36
N LEU A 147 -7.11 3.94 4.89
CA LEU A 147 -8.42 3.39 4.53
C LEU A 147 -9.57 4.35 4.89
N ILE A 148 -9.50 4.99 6.06
CA ILE A 148 -10.48 6.01 6.48
C ILE A 148 -10.39 7.22 5.54
N ALA A 149 -9.18 7.71 5.24
CA ALA A 149 -8.98 8.83 4.33
C ALA A 149 -9.55 8.54 2.94
N PHE A 150 -9.36 7.31 2.44
CA PHE A 150 -9.92 6.85 1.19
C PHE A 150 -11.45 6.80 1.22
N ALA A 151 -12.03 6.21 2.26
CA ALA A 151 -13.49 6.11 2.42
C ALA A 151 -14.19 7.48 2.50
N ASN A 152 -13.48 8.50 2.99
CA ASN A 152 -13.97 9.88 3.08
C ASN A 152 -13.52 10.76 1.90
N ARG A 153 -12.83 10.21 0.90
CA ARG A 153 -12.33 10.97 -0.26
C ARG A 153 -13.52 11.44 -1.11
N PRO A 154 -13.64 12.74 -1.44
CA PRO A 154 -14.70 13.23 -2.32
C PRO A 154 -14.65 12.59 -3.71
N ALA A 155 -15.83 12.34 -4.28
CA ALA A 155 -15.96 11.92 -5.67
C ALA A 155 -15.37 12.98 -6.62
N PRO A 156 -14.80 12.56 -7.77
CA PRO A 156 -14.24 13.50 -8.73
C PRO A 156 -15.33 14.44 -9.26
N ARG A 157 -15.01 15.73 -9.34
CA ARG A 157 -15.90 16.77 -9.86
C ARG A 157 -15.74 17.00 -11.36
N THR A 158 -14.59 16.65 -11.93
CA THR A 158 -14.35 16.74 -13.38
C THR A 158 -14.48 15.39 -14.08
N SER A 159 -14.47 15.40 -15.41
CA SER A 159 -14.40 14.19 -16.23
C SER A 159 -12.99 13.57 -16.29
N GLY A 160 -12.02 14.12 -15.56
CA GLY A 160 -10.59 13.76 -15.69
C GLY A 160 -9.93 14.44 -16.89
N ILE A 161 -8.76 13.95 -17.29
CA ILE A 161 -8.07 14.43 -18.51
C ILE A 161 -9.00 14.28 -19.72
N LYS A 162 -9.17 15.37 -20.47
CA LYS A 162 -9.93 15.38 -21.73
C LYS A 162 -9.16 14.55 -22.76
N GLU A 163 -9.71 13.40 -23.17
CA GLU A 163 -9.18 12.66 -24.31
C GLU A 163 -9.30 13.54 -25.56
N TRP A 164 -8.21 13.75 -26.30
CA TRP A 164 -8.27 14.39 -27.60
C TRP A 164 -8.97 13.42 -28.55
N SER A 165 -10.24 13.65 -28.86
CA SER A 165 -10.91 12.94 -29.94
C SER A 165 -10.30 13.39 -31.26
N SER A 166 -9.64 12.49 -31.98
CA SER A 166 -9.07 12.74 -33.32
C SER A 166 -10.12 13.02 -34.42
N SER A 167 -11.38 13.27 -34.07
CA SER A 167 -12.46 13.59 -35.00
C SER A 167 -12.64 15.10 -35.29
N ALA A 168 -11.85 15.98 -34.67
CA ALA A 168 -11.85 17.40 -35.01
C ALA A 168 -10.89 17.68 -36.17
N GLY A 169 -11.35 17.47 -37.41
CA GLY A 169 -10.70 18.05 -38.60
C GLY A 169 -10.43 17.08 -39.74
N SER A 170 -11.48 16.61 -40.43
CA SER A 170 -11.39 16.44 -41.88
C SER A 170 -12.39 17.42 -42.49
N PRO A 171 -11.97 18.51 -43.16
CA PRO A 171 -12.91 19.29 -43.94
C PRO A 171 -13.51 18.36 -44.99
N ALA A 172 -14.84 18.33 -45.08
CA ALA A 172 -15.54 17.60 -46.13
C ALA A 172 -14.94 17.97 -47.49
N PRO A 173 -14.72 17.02 -48.42
CA PRO A 173 -14.28 17.37 -49.76
C PRO A 173 -15.34 18.28 -50.36
N GLY A 174 -14.99 19.54 -50.57
CA GLY A 174 -15.86 20.50 -51.21
C GLY A 174 -16.27 19.97 -52.57
N THR A 175 -17.57 19.90 -52.81
CA THR A 175 -18.15 19.66 -54.14
C THR A 175 -17.77 20.84 -55.02
N GLY A 176 -16.64 20.71 -55.74
CA GLY A 176 -16.22 21.63 -56.78
C GLY A 176 -17.19 21.57 -57.95
N VAL A 177 -18.18 22.47 -57.96
CA VAL A 177 -19.00 22.74 -59.13
C VAL A 177 -18.18 23.62 -60.07
N TRP A 178 -17.64 23.03 -61.13
CA TRP A 178 -17.06 23.76 -62.25
C TRP A 178 -18.19 24.48 -63.01
N GLN A 179 -18.24 25.81 -62.93
CA GLN A 179 -18.98 26.64 -63.88
C GLN A 179 -18.02 27.06 -65.00
N SER A 180 -18.31 26.60 -66.22
CA SER A 180 -17.65 27.07 -67.45
C SER A 180 -18.28 28.38 -67.92
N PRO A 181 -17.52 29.42 -68.28
CA PRO A 181 -18.08 30.57 -68.99
C PRO A 181 -18.19 30.26 -70.49
N GLY A 182 -19.36 30.56 -71.06
CA GLY A 182 -19.56 30.76 -72.49
C GLY A 182 -19.29 32.21 -72.90
#